data_AF-A0A260BQU0-F1
#
_entry.id   AF-A0A260BQU0-F1
#
_cell.length_a   1.000
_cell.length_b   1.000
_cell.length_c   1.000
_cell.angle_alpha   90.00
_cell.angle_beta   90.00
_cell.angle_gamma   90.00
#
_symmetry.space_group_name_H-M   'P 1'
#
loop_
_entity.id
_entity.type
_entity.pdbx_description
1 polymer ?
#
loop_
_entity_poly.entity_id
_entity_poly.type
_entity_poly.pdbx_seq_one_letter_code
_entity_poly.pdbx_strand_id
1 'polypeptide(L)'
;MTGGGLELSDALVAFAVQWEPFGGASPADVFVEFGIDIDEYRRRLFSRLCRPDRALVPLDVHGRLIRYALEPAESEPRVGE
;
A
#
# COMPACT_ATOMS: atom_id res chain seq x y z
N MET A 1 -23.56 -11.82 -4.04
CA MET A 1 -22.58 -11.53 -5.12
C MET A 1 -21.53 -10.60 -4.56
N THR A 2 -20.30 -11.10 -4.43
CA THR A 2 -19.22 -10.50 -3.65
C THR A 2 -18.51 -9.42 -4.47
N GLY A 3 -18.95 -8.16 -4.31
CA GLY A 3 -18.44 -7.01 -5.06
C GLY A 3 -17.45 -6.10 -4.32
N GLY A 4 -17.21 -6.29 -3.01
CA GLY A 4 -16.44 -5.31 -2.21
C GLY A 4 -14.91 -5.40 -2.29
N GLY A 5 -14.35 -6.54 -2.73
CA GLY A 5 -12.89 -6.75 -2.69
C GLY A 5 -12.11 -5.99 -3.77
N LEU A 6 -12.78 -5.66 -4.88
CA LEU A 6 -12.16 -5.00 -6.03
C LEU A 6 -12.06 -3.48 -5.86
N GLU A 7 -13.01 -2.86 -5.13
CA GLU A 7 -12.98 -1.43 -4.81
C GLU A 7 -11.94 -1.12 -3.75
N LEU A 8 -11.88 -1.94 -2.69
CA LEU A 8 -10.85 -1.80 -1.66
C LEU A 8 -9.44 -1.97 -2.25
N SER A 9 -9.27 -2.94 -3.16
CA SER A 9 -7.99 -3.15 -3.84
C SER A 9 -7.56 -1.96 -4.71
N ASP A 10 -8.51 -1.26 -5.33
CA ASP A 10 -8.21 -0.06 -6.12
C ASP A 10 -7.93 1.15 -5.22
N ALA A 11 -8.65 1.26 -4.09
CA ALA A 11 -8.42 2.29 -3.09
C ALA A 11 -7.01 2.19 -2.47
N LEU A 12 -6.51 0.98 -2.22
CA LEU A 12 -5.14 0.75 -1.75
C LEU A 12 -4.10 1.30 -2.73
N VAL A 13 -4.29 1.06 -4.03
CA VAL A 13 -3.37 1.55 -5.08
C VAL A 13 -3.49 3.06 -5.24
N ALA A 14 -4.70 3.61 -5.28
CA ALA A 14 -4.92 5.05 -5.39
C ALA A 14 -4.29 5.82 -4.21
N PHE A 15 -4.44 5.29 -2.99
CA PHE A 15 -3.80 5.83 -1.81
C PHE A 15 -2.27 5.76 -1.94
N ALA A 16 -1.71 4.61 -2.31
CA ALA A 16 -0.27 4.48 -2.50
C ALA A 16 0.29 5.48 -3.54
N VAL A 17 -0.43 5.73 -4.63
CA VAL A 17 -0.06 6.72 -5.66
C VAL A 17 -0.09 8.15 -5.12
N GLN A 18 -1.08 8.48 -4.29
CA GLN A 18 -1.16 9.80 -3.65
C GLN A 18 0.04 10.07 -2.73
N TRP A 19 0.52 9.03 -2.05
CA TRP A 19 1.63 9.13 -1.10
C TRP A 19 3.02 8.88 -1.70
N GLU A 20 3.12 8.39 -2.95
CA GLU A 20 4.40 8.22 -3.66
C GLU A 20 5.33 9.44 -3.62
N PRO A 21 4.88 10.69 -3.89
CA PRO A 21 5.77 11.85 -3.86
C PRO A 21 6.33 12.17 -2.46
N PHE A 22 5.74 11.61 -1.40
CA PHE A 22 6.17 11.78 -0.01
C PHE A 22 7.02 10.60 0.49
N GLY A 23 7.30 9.60 -0.36
CA GLY A 23 8.02 8.38 0.02
C GLY A 23 7.12 7.24 0.48
N GLY A 24 5.80 7.35 0.30
CA GLY A 24 4.81 6.37 0.71
C GLY A 24 4.05 6.76 1.97
N ALA A 25 3.02 5.99 2.30
CA ALA A 25 2.14 6.30 3.43
C ALA A 25 2.77 5.88 4.76
N SER A 26 2.51 6.65 5.82
CA SER A 26 2.90 6.26 7.18
C SER A 26 1.94 5.22 7.77
N PRO A 27 2.39 4.40 8.74
CA PRO A 27 1.55 3.39 9.37
C PRO A 27 0.29 3.97 10.03
N ALA A 28 0.38 5.18 10.61
CA ALA A 28 -0.75 5.87 11.20
C ALA A 28 -1.82 6.24 10.16
N ASP A 29 -1.43 6.79 9.00
CA ASP A 29 -2.37 7.16 7.93
C ASP A 29 -3.05 5.93 7.33
N VAL A 30 -2.30 4.84 7.14
CA VAL A 30 -2.86 3.56 6.67
C VAL A 30 -3.90 3.02 7.66
N PHE A 31 -3.62 3.09 8.96
CA PHE A 31 -4.55 2.64 9.99
C PHE A 31 -5.81 3.52 10.04
N VAL A 32 -5.66 4.84 9.90
CA VAL A 32 -6.79 5.78 9.88
C VAL A 32 -7.69 5.56 8.66
N GLU A 33 -7.13 5.35 7.48
CA GLU A 33 -7.90 5.23 6.24
C GLU A 33 -8.52 3.83 6.07
N PHE A 34 -7.77 2.77 6.37
CA PHE A 34 -8.16 1.40 6.03
C PHE A 34 -8.46 0.52 7.25
N GLY A 35 -8.12 0.98 8.47
CA GLY A 35 -8.26 0.17 9.69
C GLY A 35 -7.40 -1.08 9.71
N ILE A 36 -6.33 -1.13 8.90
CA ILE A 36 -5.39 -2.24 8.84
C ILE A 36 -3.99 -1.77 9.21
N ASP A 37 -3.17 -2.71 9.68
CA ASP A 37 -1.76 -2.46 9.92
C ASP A 37 -0.98 -2.26 8.60
N ILE A 38 0.13 -1.53 8.67
CA ILE A 38 1.01 -1.26 7.53
C ILE A 38 1.52 -2.53 6.85
N ASP A 39 1.73 -3.59 7.62
CA ASP A 39 2.22 -4.87 7.14
C ASP A 39 1.17 -5.60 6.28
N GLU A 40 -0.10 -5.53 6.70
CA GLU A 40 -1.24 -6.07 5.96
C GLU A 40 -1.54 -5.21 4.72
N TYR A 41 -1.39 -3.89 4.83
CA TYR A 41 -1.49 -2.96 3.71
C TYR A 41 -0.46 -3.28 2.62
N ARG A 42 0.83 -3.42 2.99
CA ARG A 42 1.90 -3.77 2.05
C ARG A 42 1.67 -5.12 1.37
N ARG A 43 1.24 -6.15 2.12
CA ARG A 43 0.90 -7.46 1.56
C ARG A 43 -0.22 -7.40 0.53
N ARG A 44 -1.29 -6.65 0.82
CA ARG A 44 -2.43 -6.47 -0.10
C ARG A 44 -2.03 -5.63 -1.32
N LEU A 45 -1.27 -4.56 -1.12
CA LEU A 45 -0.74 -3.72 -2.18
C LEU A 45 0.16 -4.53 -3.13
N PHE A 46 1.12 -5.30 -2.60
CA PHE A 46 1.99 -6.17 -3.40
C PHE A 46 1.19 -7.21 -4.21
N SER A 47 0.27 -7.92 -3.54
CA SER A 47 -0.62 -8.88 -4.21
C SER A 47 -1.42 -8.25 -5.34
N ARG A 48 -1.77 -6.96 -5.20
CA ARG A 48 -2.50 -6.22 -6.21
C ARG A 48 -1.62 -5.75 -7.37
N LEU A 49 -0.41 -5.28 -7.08
CA LEU A 49 0.59 -4.84 -8.06
C LEU A 49 1.14 -6.00 -8.90
N CYS A 50 1.17 -7.22 -8.34
CA CYS A 50 1.56 -8.45 -9.06
C CYS A 50 0.45 -9.00 -9.97
N ARG A 51 -0.79 -8.50 -9.87
CA ARG A 51 -1.88 -8.94 -10.76
C ARG A 51 -1.78 -8.18 -12.10
N PRO A 52 -1.69 -8.89 -13.24
CA PRO A 52 -1.51 -8.28 -14.57
C PRO A 52 -2.75 -7.49 -15.05
N ASP A 53 -3.85 -7.53 -14.31
CA ASP A 53 -5.18 -7.13 -14.79
C ASP A 53 -5.57 -5.67 -14.53
N ARG A 54 -4.72 -4.82 -13.93
CA ARG A 54 -5.05 -3.38 -13.82
C ARG A 54 -3.86 -2.49 -14.18
N ALA A 55 -3.85 -2.08 -15.44
CA ALA A 55 -3.03 -1.02 -16.01
C ALA A 55 -3.44 0.38 -15.49
N LEU A 56 -3.47 0.59 -14.17
CA LEU A 56 -3.85 1.87 -13.55
C LEU A 56 -2.65 2.69 -13.03
N VAL A 57 -1.45 2.12 -13.02
CA VAL A 57 -0.26 2.77 -12.47
C VAL A 57 0.82 2.91 -13.54
N PRO A 58 1.38 4.11 -13.76
CA PRO A 58 2.54 4.30 -14.63
C PRO A 58 3.71 3.38 -14.21
N LEU A 59 4.48 2.87 -15.18
CA LEU A 59 5.60 1.96 -14.92
C LEU A 59 6.63 2.53 -13.91
N ASP A 60 6.91 3.83 -13.99
CA ASP A 60 7.83 4.52 -13.08
C ASP A 60 7.34 4.58 -11.63
N VAL A 61 6.01 4.62 -11.44
CA VAL A 61 5.36 4.62 -10.13
C VAL A 61 5.21 3.19 -9.63
N HIS A 62 4.88 2.25 -10.51
CA HIS A 62 4.74 0.82 -10.18
C HIS A 62 6.01 0.26 -9.53
N GLY A 63 7.19 0.54 -10.09
CA GLY A 63 8.46 0.10 -9.52
C GLY A 63 8.75 0.65 -8.12
N ARG A 64 8.32 1.89 -7.82
CA ARG A 64 8.47 2.51 -6.50
C ARG A 64 7.50 1.95 -5.49
N LEU A 65 6.26 1.71 -5.89
CA LEU A 65 5.25 1.06 -5.05
C LEU A 65 5.63 -0.39 -4.73
N ILE A 66 6.22 -1.11 -5.70
CA ILE A 66 6.78 -2.45 -5.46
C ILE A 66 7.91 -2.38 -4.44
N ARG A 67 8.84 -1.42 -4.57
CA ARG A 67 9.92 -1.23 -3.58
C ARG A 67 9.34 -0.96 -2.20
N TYR A 68 8.43 0.00 -2.07
CA TYR A 68 7.77 0.34 -0.81
C TYR A 68 7.01 -0.84 -0.18
N ALA A 69 6.33 -1.65 -1.00
CA ALA A 69 5.62 -2.83 -0.51
C ALA A 69 6.55 -3.96 -0.06
N LEU A 70 7.79 -3.99 -0.56
CA LEU A 70 8.84 -4.95 -0.21
C LEU A 70 9.77 -4.43 0.88
N GLU A 71 9.78 -3.12 1.16
CA GLU A 71 10.53 -2.57 2.27
C GLU A 71 10.02 -3.26 3.55
N PRO A 72 10.90 -3.85 4.37
CA PRO A 72 10.49 -4.35 5.66
C PRO A 72 9.87 -3.18 6.42
N ALA A 73 8.84 -3.43 7.21
CA ALA A 73 8.44 -2.47 8.23
C ALA A 73 9.65 -2.39 9.15
N GLU A 74 10.55 -1.44 8.89
CA GLU A 74 11.50 -0.96 9.87
C GLU A 74 10.62 -0.61 11.04
N SER A 75 10.55 -1.56 11.96
CA SER A 75 9.76 -1.47 13.16
C SER A 75 10.27 -0.21 13.79
N GLU A 76 9.44 0.84 13.81
CA GLU A 76 9.77 2.03 14.56
C GLU A 76 10.23 1.54 15.93
N PRO A 77 11.45 1.90 16.36
CA PRO A 77 11.95 1.46 17.64
C PRO A 77 10.89 1.88 18.65
N ARG A 78 10.47 0.97 19.53
CA ARG A 78 9.65 1.32 20.69
C ARG A 78 10.41 2.40 21.47
N VAL A 79 10.14 3.67 21.17
CA VAL A 79 10.54 4.80 21.98
C VAL A 79 9.55 4.79 23.14
N GLY A 80 9.90 4.06 24.19
CA GLY A 80 9.09 3.93 25.39
C GLY A 80 9.44 2.70 26.22
N GLU A 81 10.67 2.65 26.73
CA GLU A 81 10.98 2.00 28.01
C GLU A 81 11.76 2.98 28.91
#